data_AF-A0A537XB59-F1
#
_entry.id   AF-A0A537XB59-F1
#
_cell.length_a   1.000
_cell.length_b   1.000
_cell.length_c   1.000
_cell.angle_alpha   90.00
_cell.angle_beta   90.00
_cell.angle_gamma   90.00
#
_symmetry.space_group_name_H-M   'P 1'
#
loop_
_entity.id
_entity.type
_entity.pdbx_description
1 polymer ?
#
loop_
_entity_poly.entity_id
_entity_poly.type
_entity_poly.pdbx_seq_one_letter_code
_entity_poly.pdbx_strand_id
1 'polypeptide(L)'
;MIIVPRSLPAPNRHAQQEAFDRLHGRYDVRVLEPSAPAVAVPPWFADDPVATGERSGAQRELVSPVTTGDLLWEEVARGDDELEEFCRRRWLGPYPRLGPAPHGLGPTRAALHRLAEKLISPTRERATGKIGLRYTMGGFGTPFFGEDVQLRISGDLLTVQAGRHAREGRLTTLEEAARLIGSGLTGFEPAPEDEPLAIDVPASRFVGDWVGFAASVLEQLRAEAVPEHEPSRVQIWPEHFDTALELGSEAQGRRAAYGCSPGDEAHPEPYLYVAPWSATPEGELWRADGFSGADLPYRALLESEDQRAEALSFFRTRLADLHH
;
A
#
# COMPACT_ATOMS: atom_id res chain seq x y z
N MET A 1 -2.02 17.52 -24.93
CA MET A 1 -1.55 16.45 -24.02
C MET A 1 -2.22 15.16 -24.48
N ILE A 2 -1.51 14.31 -25.22
CA ILE A 2 -2.07 13.03 -25.67
C ILE A 2 -2.15 12.15 -24.42
N ILE A 3 -3.35 11.91 -23.91
CA ILE A 3 -3.59 10.94 -22.85
C ILE A 3 -3.28 9.59 -23.48
N VAL A 4 -2.05 9.10 -23.31
CA VAL A 4 -1.71 7.72 -23.59
C VAL A 4 -2.62 6.90 -22.68
N PRO A 5 -3.48 6.00 -23.21
CA PRO A 5 -4.26 5.13 -22.34
C PRO A 5 -3.26 4.35 -21.50
N ARG A 6 -3.28 4.51 -20.17
CA ARG A 6 -2.58 3.60 -19.26
C ARG A 6 -3.07 2.20 -19.62
N SER A 7 -2.25 1.39 -20.29
CA SER A 7 -2.61 0.00 -20.58
C SER A 7 -2.84 -0.67 -19.23
N LEU A 8 -3.96 -1.40 -19.10
CA LEU A 8 -4.18 -2.20 -17.91
C LEU A 8 -3.00 -3.17 -17.75
N PRO A 9 -2.49 -3.37 -16.53
CA PRO A 9 -1.45 -4.36 -16.28
C PRO A 9 -1.85 -5.74 -16.79
N ALA A 10 -0.86 -6.60 -17.07
CA ALA A 10 -1.14 -8.00 -17.34
C ALA A 10 -1.89 -8.62 -16.15
N PRO A 11 -2.92 -9.46 -16.37
CA PRO A 11 -3.78 -9.94 -15.30
C PRO A 11 -3.08 -10.99 -14.41
N ASN A 12 -2.04 -11.66 -14.90
CA ASN A 12 -1.17 -12.51 -14.10
C ASN A 12 0.17 -11.80 -13.90
N ARG A 13 0.54 -11.54 -12.64
CA ARG A 13 1.72 -10.77 -12.25
C ARG A 13 2.57 -11.47 -11.22
N HIS A 14 3.88 -11.26 -11.35
CA HIS A 14 4.87 -11.58 -10.35
C HIS A 14 5.83 -10.40 -10.27
N ALA A 15 5.48 -9.40 -9.45
CA ALA A 15 6.08 -8.08 -9.51
C ALA A 15 7.61 -8.10 -9.34
N GLN A 16 8.12 -8.90 -8.41
CA GLN A 16 9.56 -9.07 -8.23
C GLN A 16 10.25 -9.73 -9.44
N GLN A 17 9.66 -10.77 -10.04
CA GLN A 17 10.21 -11.42 -11.22
C GLN A 17 10.19 -10.49 -12.44
N GLU A 18 9.08 -9.76 -12.65
CA GLU A 18 8.99 -8.73 -13.69
C GLU A 18 10.12 -7.69 -13.57
N ALA A 19 10.42 -7.26 -12.34
CA ALA A 19 11.47 -6.31 -12.03
C ALA A 19 12.88 -6.90 -12.21
N PHE A 20 13.07 -8.17 -11.85
CA PHE A 20 14.33 -8.89 -12.05
C PHE A 20 14.65 -9.03 -13.55
N ASP A 21 13.65 -9.43 -14.33
CA ASP A 21 13.75 -9.60 -15.78
C ASP A 21 14.00 -8.25 -16.47
N ARG A 22 13.39 -7.17 -15.96
CA ARG A 22 13.60 -5.80 -16.44
C ARG A 22 15.06 -5.37 -16.33
N LEU A 23 15.77 -5.82 -15.30
CA LEU A 23 17.20 -5.56 -15.11
C LEU A 23 18.10 -6.66 -15.70
N HIS A 24 17.53 -7.55 -16.51
CA HIS A 24 18.21 -8.67 -17.18
C HIS A 24 18.93 -9.62 -16.20
N GLY A 25 18.40 -9.75 -14.98
CA GLY A 25 18.97 -10.58 -13.93
C GLY A 25 20.36 -10.15 -13.46
N ARG A 26 20.76 -8.90 -13.71
CA ARG A 26 22.05 -8.35 -13.23
C ARG A 26 22.05 -8.08 -11.73
N TYR A 27 20.89 -7.82 -11.15
CA TYR A 27 20.69 -7.43 -9.76
C TYR A 27 19.73 -8.39 -9.07
N ASP A 28 19.86 -8.51 -7.75
CA ASP A 28 18.73 -8.91 -6.94
C ASP A 28 17.81 -7.70 -6.76
N VAL A 29 16.51 -7.92 -6.68
CA VAL A 29 15.54 -6.80 -6.67
C VAL A 29 14.50 -6.96 -5.58
N ARG A 30 14.06 -5.82 -5.04
CA ARG A 30 12.85 -5.67 -4.23
C ARG A 30 11.94 -4.63 -4.87
N VAL A 31 10.65 -4.73 -4.57
CA VAL A 31 9.60 -3.81 -5.06
C VAL A 31 8.64 -3.52 -3.90
N LEU A 32 7.62 -2.70 -4.10
CA LEU A 32 6.60 -2.43 -3.07
C LEU A 32 5.40 -3.41 -3.14
N GLU A 33 5.22 -4.10 -4.26
CA GLU A 33 4.09 -5.00 -4.48
C GLU A 33 4.38 -6.42 -3.92
N PRO A 34 3.38 -7.11 -3.35
CA PRO A 34 3.51 -8.52 -3.00
C PRO A 34 3.84 -9.39 -4.21
N SER A 35 4.65 -10.41 -4.02
CA SER A 35 5.06 -11.34 -5.07
C SER A 35 4.78 -12.79 -4.72
N ALA A 36 4.45 -13.59 -5.73
CA ALA A 36 4.33 -15.04 -5.59
C ALA A 36 5.68 -15.66 -5.17
N PRO A 37 5.69 -16.82 -4.50
CA PRO A 37 4.52 -17.57 -4.05
C PRO A 37 3.91 -17.02 -2.74
N ALA A 38 2.70 -17.45 -2.41
CA ALA A 38 2.09 -17.24 -1.09
C ALA A 38 3.02 -17.70 0.05
N VAL A 39 3.16 -16.87 1.08
CA VAL A 39 3.98 -17.17 2.26
C VAL A 39 3.09 -17.72 3.37
N ALA A 40 3.27 -19.00 3.71
CA ALA A 40 2.50 -19.70 4.75
C ALA A 40 3.17 -19.67 6.15
N VAL A 41 4.08 -18.71 6.39
CA VAL A 41 4.90 -18.65 7.60
C VAL A 41 4.28 -17.68 8.63
N PRO A 42 4.01 -18.13 9.88
CA PRO A 42 3.56 -17.24 10.95
C PRO A 42 4.68 -16.29 11.41
N PRO A 43 4.34 -15.17 12.06
CA PRO A 43 2.99 -14.73 12.39
C PRO A 43 2.30 -13.96 11.26
N TRP A 44 2.93 -13.81 10.09
CA TRP A 44 2.52 -12.80 9.10
C TRP A 44 1.66 -13.32 7.96
N PHE A 45 1.89 -14.57 7.51
CA PHE A 45 1.17 -15.18 6.38
C PHE A 45 1.11 -14.26 5.14
N ALA A 46 2.25 -13.64 4.85
CA ALA A 46 2.47 -12.69 3.77
C ALA A 46 3.98 -12.54 3.56
N ASP A 47 4.40 -12.10 2.38
CA ASP A 47 5.76 -11.66 2.11
C ASP A 47 6.06 -10.30 2.77
N ASP A 48 7.34 -9.98 2.87
CA ASP A 48 7.85 -8.65 3.18
C ASP A 48 8.57 -8.15 1.92
N PRO A 49 7.92 -7.32 1.10
CA PRO A 49 8.36 -7.06 -0.28
C PRO A 49 9.65 -6.23 -0.34
N VAL A 50 10.05 -5.60 0.78
CA VAL A 50 11.28 -4.80 0.89
C VAL A 50 12.33 -5.43 1.80
N ALA A 51 12.05 -6.57 2.43
CA ALA A 51 13.04 -7.26 3.26
C ALA A 51 14.25 -7.70 2.44
N THR A 52 15.46 -7.38 2.91
CA THR A 52 16.71 -7.76 2.24
C THR A 52 16.87 -9.29 2.18
N GLY A 53 16.38 -10.00 3.19
CA GLY A 53 16.60 -11.43 3.38
C GLY A 53 18.04 -11.74 3.82
N GLU A 54 18.37 -13.04 3.94
CA GLU A 54 19.72 -13.49 4.25
C GLU A 54 20.66 -13.30 3.05
N ARG A 55 21.75 -12.56 3.26
CA ARG A 55 22.74 -12.25 2.22
C ARG A 55 24.06 -12.97 2.52
N SER A 56 24.42 -13.98 1.74
CA SER A 56 25.70 -14.69 1.87
C SER A 56 26.32 -15.02 0.49
N GLY A 57 27.65 -14.84 0.36
CA GLY A 57 28.44 -15.20 -0.82
C GLY A 57 28.68 -14.07 -1.84
N ALA A 58 29.11 -14.45 -3.06
CA ALA A 58 29.30 -13.54 -4.19
C ALA A 58 27.94 -13.11 -4.77
N GLN A 59 27.22 -12.25 -4.03
CA GLN A 59 25.90 -11.78 -4.40
C GLN A 59 25.96 -10.56 -5.32
N ARG A 60 24.94 -10.46 -6.17
CA ARG A 60 24.65 -9.25 -6.95
C ARG A 60 24.28 -8.11 -5.99
N GLU A 61 24.46 -6.89 -6.44
CA GLU A 61 23.91 -5.72 -5.75
C GLU A 61 22.38 -5.84 -5.68
N LEU A 62 21.80 -5.38 -4.58
CA LEU A 62 20.37 -5.37 -4.29
C LEU A 62 19.78 -4.01 -4.64
N VAL A 63 18.93 -3.98 -5.66
CA VAL A 63 18.13 -2.80 -6.01
C VAL A 63 16.83 -2.81 -5.21
N SER A 64 16.58 -1.76 -4.44
CA SER A 64 15.48 -1.69 -3.48
C SER A 64 14.68 -0.39 -3.62
N PRO A 65 13.37 -0.38 -3.29
CA PRO A 65 12.60 0.86 -3.18
C PRO A 65 12.95 1.68 -1.93
N VAL A 66 13.72 1.10 -1.00
CA VAL A 66 14.10 1.71 0.27
C VAL A 66 15.59 1.54 0.53
N THR A 67 16.13 2.35 1.44
CA THR A 67 17.58 2.50 1.70
C THR A 67 18.25 1.31 2.40
N THR A 68 17.57 0.18 2.59
CA THR A 68 18.19 -1.07 3.08
C THR A 68 18.89 -1.87 1.97
N GLY A 69 18.63 -1.55 0.70
CA GLY A 69 19.36 -2.12 -0.44
C GLY A 69 20.71 -1.47 -0.68
N ASP A 70 21.46 -1.99 -1.65
CA ASP A 70 22.74 -1.40 -2.07
C ASP A 70 22.54 -0.21 -3.02
N LEU A 71 21.48 -0.26 -3.82
CA LEU A 71 21.11 0.75 -4.81
C LEU A 71 19.60 1.03 -4.72
N LEU A 72 19.21 2.29 -4.93
CA LEU A 72 17.81 2.65 -5.13
C LEU A 72 17.41 2.48 -6.61
N TRP A 73 16.14 2.15 -6.84
CA TRP A 73 15.61 2.06 -8.21
C TRP A 73 15.81 3.34 -9.02
N GLU A 74 15.65 4.52 -8.40
CA GLU A 74 15.86 5.81 -9.08
C GLU A 74 17.31 6.03 -9.53
N GLU A 75 18.28 5.44 -8.82
CA GLU A 75 19.70 5.53 -9.19
C GLU A 75 20.00 4.63 -10.38
N VAL A 76 19.41 3.43 -10.40
CA VAL A 76 19.55 2.45 -11.49
C VAL A 76 18.80 2.90 -12.75
N ALA A 77 17.64 3.55 -12.58
CA ALA A 77 16.81 4.03 -13.69
C ALA A 77 17.36 5.29 -14.36
N ARG A 78 18.22 6.05 -13.68
CA ARG A 78 18.65 7.39 -14.12
C ARG A 78 19.21 7.38 -15.55
N GLY A 79 18.54 8.09 -16.45
CA GLY A 79 18.95 8.21 -17.85
C GLY A 79 18.46 7.09 -18.78
N ASP A 80 17.60 6.20 -18.28
CA ASP A 80 16.83 5.22 -19.05
C ASP A 80 15.33 5.52 -18.92
N ASP A 81 14.77 6.22 -19.91
CA ASP A 81 13.38 6.68 -19.90
C ASP A 81 12.36 5.54 -19.74
N GLU A 82 12.62 4.36 -20.30
CA GLU A 82 11.72 3.21 -20.19
C GLU A 82 11.73 2.62 -18.78
N LEU A 83 12.92 2.58 -18.15
CA LEU A 83 13.08 2.11 -16.79
C LEU A 83 12.54 3.13 -15.77
N GLU A 84 12.77 4.43 -15.98
CA GLU A 84 12.19 5.48 -15.15
C GLU A 84 10.66 5.41 -15.15
N GLU A 85 10.05 5.21 -16.30
CA GLU A 85 8.60 5.06 -16.41
C GLU A 85 8.11 3.74 -15.78
N PHE A 86 8.89 2.65 -15.87
CA PHE A 86 8.59 1.40 -15.16
C PHE A 86 8.56 1.60 -13.64
N CYS A 87 9.56 2.31 -13.10
CA CYS A 87 9.69 2.58 -11.67
C CYS A 87 8.65 3.59 -11.18
N ARG A 88 8.41 4.67 -11.94
CA ARG A 88 7.39 5.69 -11.66
C ARG A 88 5.99 5.08 -11.52
N ARG A 89 5.60 4.19 -12.44
CA ARG A 89 4.30 3.48 -12.38
C ARG A 89 4.14 2.56 -11.17
N ARG A 90 5.25 2.17 -10.53
CA ARG A 90 5.28 1.26 -9.38
C ARG A 90 5.66 1.94 -8.07
N TRP A 91 5.78 3.26 -8.07
CA TRP A 91 6.21 4.05 -6.90
C TRP A 91 7.60 3.66 -6.38
N LEU A 92 8.52 3.26 -7.28
CA LEU A 92 9.90 2.87 -6.93
C LEU A 92 10.91 4.03 -7.05
N GLY A 93 10.50 5.17 -7.62
CA GLY A 93 11.36 6.33 -7.89
C GLY A 93 11.82 6.41 -9.37
N PRO A 94 11.86 7.59 -10.02
CA PRO A 94 11.42 8.89 -9.50
C PRO A 94 9.91 8.91 -9.22
N TYR A 95 9.52 9.48 -8.08
CA TYR A 95 8.15 9.38 -7.57
C TYR A 95 7.19 10.31 -8.32
N PRO A 96 5.99 9.83 -8.73
CA PRO A 96 4.94 10.71 -9.24
C PRO A 96 4.53 11.78 -8.23
N ARG A 97 4.08 12.95 -8.73
CA ARG A 97 3.33 13.91 -7.92
C ARG A 97 1.86 13.51 -7.85
N LEU A 98 1.30 13.59 -6.66
CA LEU A 98 -0.14 13.56 -6.43
C LEU A 98 -0.76 14.88 -6.90
N GLY A 99 -1.87 14.79 -7.64
CA GLY A 99 -2.69 15.92 -8.07
C GLY A 99 -3.81 16.25 -7.05
N PRO A 100 -4.64 17.27 -7.30
CA PRO A 100 -5.77 17.57 -6.42
C PRO A 100 -6.75 16.40 -6.31
N ALA A 101 -7.42 16.27 -5.16
CA ALA A 101 -8.42 15.24 -4.93
C ALA A 101 -9.56 15.36 -5.97
N PRO A 102 -9.92 14.28 -6.67
CA PRO A 102 -10.93 14.34 -7.72
C PRO A 102 -12.34 14.46 -7.13
N HIS A 103 -13.26 15.00 -7.94
CA HIS A 103 -14.68 14.89 -7.66
C HIS A 103 -15.09 13.41 -7.55
N GLY A 104 -16.02 13.10 -6.65
CA GLY A 104 -16.46 11.72 -6.43
C GLY A 104 -15.52 10.86 -5.58
N LEU A 105 -14.45 11.42 -5.01
CA LEU A 105 -13.55 10.71 -4.09
C LEU A 105 -14.30 10.09 -2.91
N GLY A 106 -15.15 10.85 -2.21
CA GLY A 106 -15.89 10.35 -1.04
C GLY A 106 -16.74 9.10 -1.33
N PRO A 107 -17.70 9.15 -2.27
CA PRO A 107 -18.50 7.99 -2.66
C PRO A 107 -17.66 6.80 -3.15
N THR A 108 -16.64 7.05 -3.98
CA THR A 108 -15.76 6.00 -4.50
C THR A 108 -14.97 5.34 -3.38
N ARG A 109 -14.39 6.13 -2.48
CA ARG A 109 -13.68 5.65 -1.29
C ARG A 109 -14.60 4.81 -0.41
N ALA A 110 -15.85 5.23 -0.17
CA ALA A 110 -16.80 4.46 0.61
C ALA A 110 -17.13 3.10 -0.05
N ALA A 111 -17.25 3.06 -1.38
CA ALA A 111 -17.44 1.80 -2.11
C ALA A 111 -16.21 0.89 -2.02
N LEU A 112 -15.00 1.43 -2.19
CA LEU A 112 -13.73 0.68 -2.10
C LEU A 112 -13.46 0.19 -0.67
N HIS A 113 -13.73 1.01 0.35
CA HIS A 113 -13.63 0.64 1.76
C HIS A 113 -14.59 -0.52 2.05
N ARG A 114 -15.86 -0.40 1.67
CA ARG A 114 -16.83 -1.48 1.84
C ARG A 114 -16.40 -2.77 1.16
N LEU A 115 -15.86 -2.69 -0.06
CA LEU A 115 -15.31 -3.84 -0.76
C LEU A 115 -14.12 -4.46 0.00
N ALA A 116 -13.21 -3.64 0.51
CA ALA A 116 -12.06 -4.07 1.28
C ALA A 116 -12.47 -4.79 2.57
N GLU A 117 -13.34 -4.16 3.36
CA GLU A 117 -13.78 -4.60 4.68
C GLU A 117 -14.74 -5.79 4.61
N LYS A 118 -15.76 -5.75 3.75
CA LYS A 118 -16.80 -6.77 3.71
C LYS A 118 -16.46 -7.99 2.85
N LEU A 119 -15.47 -7.89 1.96
CA LEU A 119 -15.20 -8.95 0.98
C LEU A 119 -13.72 -9.34 0.86
N ILE A 120 -12.84 -8.40 0.49
CA ILE A 120 -11.44 -8.74 0.16
C ILE A 120 -10.68 -9.22 1.39
N SER A 121 -10.78 -8.48 2.49
CA SER A 121 -10.15 -8.83 3.76
C SER A 121 -10.71 -10.14 4.34
N PRO A 122 -12.04 -10.33 4.49
CA PRO A 122 -12.60 -11.59 4.98
C PRO A 122 -12.22 -12.81 4.15
N THR A 123 -12.08 -12.65 2.83
CA THR A 123 -11.61 -13.74 1.96
C THR A 123 -10.18 -14.15 2.32
N ARG A 124 -9.28 -13.18 2.54
CA ARG A 124 -7.91 -13.45 3.00
C ARG A 124 -7.90 -14.03 4.41
N GLU A 125 -8.71 -13.47 5.31
CA GLU A 125 -8.78 -13.86 6.71
C GLU A 125 -9.18 -15.33 6.84
N ARG A 126 -10.17 -15.79 6.06
CA ARG A 126 -10.57 -17.21 6.06
C ARG A 126 -9.40 -18.15 5.75
N ALA A 127 -8.50 -17.74 4.86
CA ALA A 127 -7.37 -18.57 4.44
C ALA A 127 -6.15 -18.46 5.37
N THR A 128 -6.00 -17.36 6.12
CA THR A 128 -4.73 -17.03 6.81
C THR A 128 -4.88 -16.54 8.25
N GLY A 129 -6.09 -16.23 8.70
CA GLY A 129 -6.37 -15.54 9.96
C GLY A 129 -5.92 -14.07 9.98
N LYS A 130 -5.66 -13.45 8.81
CA LYS A 130 -5.14 -12.09 8.71
C LYS A 130 -5.95 -11.22 7.74
N ILE A 131 -6.18 -9.98 8.14
CA ILE A 131 -7.03 -9.01 7.42
C ILE A 131 -6.24 -8.00 6.57
N GLY A 132 -4.99 -7.69 6.93
CA GLY A 132 -4.20 -6.63 6.30
C GLY A 132 -4.07 -6.77 4.77
N LEU A 133 -4.25 -5.67 4.06
CA LEU A 133 -4.10 -5.56 2.61
C LEU A 133 -2.79 -4.82 2.28
N ARG A 134 -2.42 -4.74 1.00
CA ARG A 134 -1.17 -4.13 0.53
C ARG A 134 -1.42 -3.24 -0.67
N TYR A 135 -0.46 -2.36 -0.93
CA TYR A 135 -0.34 -1.73 -2.24
C TYR A 135 -0.16 -2.81 -3.32
N THR A 136 -0.92 -2.67 -4.39
CA THR A 136 -0.72 -3.39 -5.66
C THR A 136 -0.85 -2.36 -6.77
N MET A 137 -0.10 -2.49 -7.87
CA MET A 137 0.03 -1.40 -8.86
C MET A 137 -1.32 -0.83 -9.30
N GLY A 138 -1.49 0.48 -9.07
CA GLY A 138 -2.70 1.21 -9.44
C GLY A 138 -3.90 1.01 -8.52
N GLY A 139 -3.71 0.48 -7.31
CA GLY A 139 -4.76 0.28 -6.32
C GLY A 139 -4.29 -0.47 -5.08
N PHE A 140 -5.07 -1.45 -4.64
CA PHE A 140 -4.80 -2.24 -3.45
C PHE A 140 -5.24 -3.69 -3.63
N GLY A 141 -4.73 -4.58 -2.78
CA GLY A 141 -5.06 -5.99 -2.86
C GLY A 141 -4.53 -6.80 -1.69
N THR A 142 -4.69 -8.11 -1.78
CA THR A 142 -4.11 -9.02 -0.79
C THR A 142 -2.61 -9.24 -1.09
N PRO A 143 -1.80 -9.61 -0.08
CA PRO A 143 -0.66 -10.48 -0.33
C PRO A 143 -1.09 -11.75 -1.09
N PHE A 144 -0.15 -12.51 -1.63
CA PHE A 144 -0.46 -13.87 -2.07
C PHE A 144 -0.83 -14.73 -0.84
N PHE A 145 -1.90 -15.50 -0.93
CA PHE A 145 -2.42 -16.35 0.15
C PHE A 145 -2.93 -17.70 -0.36
N GLY A 146 -3.13 -18.65 0.55
CA GLY A 146 -3.67 -19.98 0.21
C GLY A 146 -2.88 -20.69 -0.88
N GLU A 147 -3.58 -21.21 -1.89
CA GLU A 147 -2.99 -21.86 -3.08
C GLU A 147 -2.47 -20.83 -4.11
N ASP A 148 -1.63 -19.89 -3.65
CA ASP A 148 -1.02 -18.84 -4.47
C ASP A 148 -2.05 -17.93 -5.18
N VAL A 149 -3.05 -17.51 -4.41
CA VAL A 149 -4.12 -16.62 -4.85
C VAL A 149 -3.79 -15.18 -4.48
N GLN A 150 -4.09 -14.24 -5.38
CA GLN A 150 -4.05 -12.81 -5.10
C GLN A 150 -5.31 -12.12 -5.64
N LEU A 151 -5.91 -11.27 -4.81
CA LEU A 151 -6.99 -10.37 -5.20
C LEU A 151 -6.41 -8.97 -5.38
N ARG A 152 -6.68 -8.30 -6.50
CA ARG A 152 -6.22 -6.94 -6.78
C ARG A 152 -7.34 -6.07 -7.31
N ILE A 153 -7.38 -4.83 -6.84
CA ILE A 153 -8.33 -3.82 -7.27
C ILE A 153 -7.54 -2.71 -7.94
N SER A 154 -7.93 -2.32 -9.15
CA SER A 154 -7.39 -1.14 -9.82
C SER A 154 -8.45 -0.48 -10.69
N GLY A 155 -8.73 0.80 -10.45
CA GLY A 155 -9.87 1.47 -11.08
C GLY A 155 -11.18 0.79 -10.67
N ASP A 156 -11.98 0.36 -11.64
CA ASP A 156 -13.22 -0.38 -11.44
C ASP A 156 -13.05 -1.90 -11.70
N LEU A 157 -11.83 -2.42 -11.69
CA LEU A 157 -11.56 -3.83 -11.97
C LEU A 157 -11.11 -4.58 -10.72
N LEU A 158 -11.65 -5.78 -10.56
CA LEU A 158 -11.16 -6.80 -9.65
C LEU A 158 -10.48 -7.91 -10.46
N THR A 159 -9.21 -8.14 -10.17
CA THR A 159 -8.43 -9.27 -10.70
C THR A 159 -8.31 -10.35 -9.63
N VAL A 160 -8.68 -11.58 -9.98
CA VAL A 160 -8.43 -12.78 -9.17
C VAL A 160 -7.37 -13.60 -9.88
N GLN A 161 -6.16 -13.62 -9.33
CA GLN A 161 -5.06 -14.44 -9.82
C GLN A 161 -4.93 -15.70 -8.96
N ALA A 162 -4.74 -16.85 -9.59
CA ALA A 162 -4.42 -18.12 -8.95
C ALA A 162 -3.30 -18.81 -9.74
N GLY A 163 -2.10 -18.81 -9.16
CA GLY A 163 -0.87 -19.22 -9.85
C GLY A 163 -0.71 -18.46 -11.17
N ARG A 164 -0.71 -19.20 -12.30
CA ARG A 164 -0.54 -18.61 -13.65
C ARG A 164 -1.82 -18.14 -14.34
N HIS A 165 -2.98 -18.37 -13.73
CA HIS A 165 -4.26 -17.99 -14.30
C HIS A 165 -4.78 -16.74 -13.61
N ALA A 166 -5.44 -15.88 -14.38
CA ALA A 166 -6.09 -14.71 -13.84
C ALA A 166 -7.39 -14.45 -14.58
N ARG A 167 -8.35 -13.88 -13.86
CA ARG A 167 -9.65 -13.48 -14.37
C ARG A 167 -10.01 -12.13 -13.78
N GLU A 168 -10.71 -11.36 -14.59
CA GLU A 168 -11.03 -9.97 -14.28
C GLU A 168 -12.51 -9.73 -14.49
N GLY A 169 -13.07 -8.87 -13.66
CA GLY A 169 -14.45 -8.41 -13.79
C GLY A 169 -14.56 -6.99 -13.27
N ARG A 170 -15.58 -6.28 -13.76
CA ARG A 170 -15.89 -4.94 -13.27
C ARG A 170 -16.51 -5.02 -11.88
N LEU A 171 -16.20 -4.02 -11.06
CA LEU A 171 -16.75 -3.80 -9.73
C LEU A 171 -18.02 -2.96 -9.84
N THR A 172 -19.14 -3.65 -9.88
CA THR A 172 -20.50 -3.11 -10.03
C THR A 172 -21.28 -3.27 -8.74
N THR A 173 -21.26 -4.46 -8.14
CA THR A 173 -21.89 -4.78 -6.86
C THR A 173 -21.02 -5.72 -6.02
N LEU A 174 -21.30 -5.81 -4.72
CA LEU A 174 -20.62 -6.77 -3.83
C LEU A 174 -20.93 -8.23 -4.20
N GLU A 175 -22.14 -8.54 -4.67
CA GLU A 175 -22.50 -9.90 -5.08
C GLU A 175 -21.72 -10.33 -6.34
N GLU A 176 -21.58 -9.44 -7.33
CA GLU A 176 -20.83 -9.73 -8.55
C GLU A 176 -19.32 -9.89 -8.28
N ALA A 177 -18.76 -9.07 -7.40
CA ALA A 177 -17.40 -9.26 -6.90
C ALA A 177 -17.28 -10.58 -6.12
N ALA A 178 -18.28 -10.89 -5.29
CA ALA A 178 -18.64 -12.17 -4.67
C ALA A 178 -18.38 -13.38 -5.58
N ARG A 179 -19.21 -13.41 -6.60
CA ARG A 179 -19.30 -14.44 -7.63
C ARG A 179 -18.03 -14.50 -8.46
N LEU A 180 -17.41 -13.36 -8.74
CA LEU A 180 -16.08 -13.33 -9.31
C LEU A 180 -15.15 -14.06 -8.35
N ILE A 181 -14.85 -13.63 -7.13
CA ILE A 181 -13.88 -14.35 -6.26
C ILE A 181 -14.21 -15.85 -6.09
N GLY A 182 -15.49 -16.19 -5.97
CA GLY A 182 -15.98 -17.57 -5.93
C GLY A 182 -16.19 -18.07 -4.51
N SER A 183 -17.24 -18.87 -4.31
CA SER A 183 -17.68 -19.33 -2.98
C SER A 183 -16.62 -20.15 -2.24
N GLY A 184 -15.81 -20.94 -2.96
CA GLY A 184 -14.74 -21.73 -2.35
C GLY A 184 -13.66 -20.89 -1.64
N LEU A 185 -13.44 -19.65 -2.07
CA LEU A 185 -12.48 -18.72 -1.44
C LEU A 185 -13.18 -17.82 -0.41
N THR A 186 -14.31 -17.23 -0.79
CA THR A 186 -15.03 -16.27 0.05
C THR A 186 -15.72 -16.93 1.25
N GLY A 187 -16.20 -18.17 1.07
CA GLY A 187 -17.04 -18.90 2.00
C GLY A 187 -18.38 -18.23 2.32
N PHE A 188 -18.86 -17.33 1.44
CA PHE A 188 -20.18 -16.73 1.56
C PHE A 188 -21.23 -17.69 0.97
N GLU A 189 -22.04 -18.29 1.86
CA GLU A 189 -23.26 -19.00 1.49
C GLU A 189 -24.40 -18.60 2.45
N PRO A 190 -25.39 -17.78 2.00
CA PRO A 190 -25.51 -17.21 0.66
C PRO A 190 -24.44 -16.13 0.35
N ALA A 191 -24.36 -15.73 -0.93
CA ALA A 191 -23.55 -14.58 -1.35
C ALA A 191 -23.95 -13.31 -0.56
N PRO A 192 -23.03 -12.33 -0.42
CA PRO A 192 -23.36 -11.06 0.22
C PRO A 192 -24.51 -10.35 -0.53
N GLU A 193 -25.19 -9.44 0.17
CA GLU A 193 -26.24 -8.62 -0.44
C GLU A 193 -25.73 -7.90 -1.69
N ASP A 194 -26.60 -7.73 -2.69
CA ASP A 194 -26.31 -7.08 -3.98
C ASP A 194 -26.22 -5.55 -3.83
N GLU A 195 -25.32 -5.11 -2.96
CA GLU A 195 -25.07 -3.71 -2.67
C GLU A 195 -24.29 -3.06 -3.84
N PRO A 196 -24.78 -1.95 -4.43
CA PRO A 196 -24.07 -1.26 -5.50
C PRO A 196 -22.73 -0.65 -5.05
N LEU A 197 -21.74 -0.73 -5.93
CA LEU A 197 -20.42 -0.11 -5.79
C LEU A 197 -20.33 1.08 -6.75
N ALA A 198 -20.60 2.29 -6.23
CA ALA A 198 -20.48 3.52 -7.00
C ALA A 198 -19.01 3.95 -7.13
N ILE A 199 -18.28 3.34 -8.07
CA ILE A 199 -16.86 3.60 -8.32
C ILE A 199 -16.68 4.54 -9.51
N ASP A 200 -16.20 5.75 -9.26
CA ASP A 200 -15.65 6.62 -10.31
C ASP A 200 -14.20 6.20 -10.62
N VAL A 201 -13.91 5.88 -11.88
CA VAL A 201 -12.60 5.33 -12.28
C VAL A 201 -11.45 6.32 -12.01
N PRO A 202 -11.55 7.62 -12.37
CA PRO A 202 -10.57 8.63 -11.96
C PRO A 202 -10.34 8.68 -10.44
N ALA A 203 -11.40 8.69 -9.63
CA ALA A 203 -11.28 8.68 -8.17
C ALA A 203 -10.64 7.40 -7.63
N SER A 204 -10.96 6.23 -8.17
CA SER A 204 -10.33 4.96 -7.78
C SER A 204 -8.85 4.90 -8.15
N ARG A 205 -8.49 5.43 -9.33
CA ARG A 205 -7.07 5.57 -9.73
C ARG A 205 -6.32 6.51 -8.80
N PHE A 206 -6.96 7.60 -8.36
CA PHE A 206 -6.40 8.49 -7.35
C PHE A 206 -6.16 7.76 -6.02
N VAL A 207 -7.10 6.93 -5.55
CA VAL A 207 -6.89 6.09 -4.36
C VAL A 207 -5.71 5.14 -4.55
N GLY A 208 -5.55 4.55 -5.73
CA GLY A 208 -4.38 3.70 -6.02
C GLY A 208 -3.05 4.45 -6.05
N ASP A 209 -3.04 5.66 -6.59
CA ASP A 209 -1.88 6.56 -6.54
C ASP A 209 -1.58 6.98 -5.08
N TRP A 210 -2.60 7.26 -4.26
CA TRP A 210 -2.44 7.55 -2.82
C TRP A 210 -1.85 6.38 -2.04
N VAL A 211 -2.37 5.16 -2.25
CA VAL A 211 -1.86 3.94 -1.58
C VAL A 211 -0.42 3.65 -2.00
N GLY A 212 -0.07 3.85 -3.28
CA GLY A 212 1.31 3.72 -3.76
C GLY A 212 2.26 4.75 -3.16
N PHE A 213 1.83 6.02 -3.08
CA PHE A 213 2.55 7.07 -2.37
C PHE A 213 2.79 6.69 -0.91
N ALA A 214 1.73 6.31 -0.19
CA ALA A 214 1.79 5.91 1.21
C ALA A 214 2.75 4.74 1.44
N ALA A 215 2.66 3.67 0.63
CA ALA A 215 3.58 2.54 0.72
C ALA A 215 5.04 2.97 0.52
N SER A 216 5.33 3.86 -0.44
CA SER A 216 6.69 4.34 -0.69
C SER A 216 7.27 5.17 0.46
N VAL A 217 6.43 5.91 1.19
CA VAL A 217 6.82 6.72 2.36
C VAL A 217 6.99 5.83 3.58
N LEU A 218 5.98 5.01 3.88
CA LEU A 218 5.92 4.23 5.10
C LEU A 218 6.94 3.08 5.10
N GLU A 219 7.21 2.44 3.95
CA GLU A 219 8.28 1.44 3.88
C GLU A 219 9.66 2.06 4.06
N GLN A 220 9.87 3.29 3.59
CA GLN A 220 11.11 4.02 3.83
C GLN A 220 11.26 4.40 5.31
N LEU A 221 10.19 4.87 5.94
CA LEU A 221 10.18 5.14 7.37
C LEU A 221 10.46 3.86 8.18
N ARG A 222 9.86 2.73 7.79
CA ARG A 222 10.10 1.42 8.40
C ARG A 222 11.55 0.97 8.22
N ALA A 223 12.11 1.18 7.04
CA ALA A 223 13.50 0.83 6.71
C ALA A 223 14.54 1.61 7.54
N GLU A 224 14.20 2.82 7.97
CA GLU A 224 15.03 3.68 8.81
C GLU A 224 14.87 3.41 10.31
N ALA A 225 13.80 2.71 10.71
CA ALA A 225 13.52 2.43 12.10
C ALA A 225 14.56 1.47 12.70
N VAL A 226 15.04 1.80 13.90
CA VAL A 226 15.87 0.89 14.68
C VAL A 226 15.04 -0.25 15.28
N PRO A 227 15.61 -1.44 15.53
CA PRO A 227 14.85 -2.58 16.05
C PRO A 227 14.08 -2.30 17.35
N GLU A 228 14.59 -1.41 18.21
CA GLU A 228 13.98 -1.00 19.47
C GLU A 228 12.67 -0.23 19.28
N HIS A 229 12.41 0.31 18.08
CA HIS A 229 11.14 0.91 17.71
C HIS A 229 10.12 -0.15 17.25
N GLU A 230 10.45 -1.44 17.33
CA GLU A 230 9.52 -2.56 17.12
C GLU A 230 8.65 -2.41 15.85
N PRO A 231 9.25 -2.18 14.67
CA PRO A 231 8.49 -1.84 13.47
C PRO A 231 7.54 -2.95 13.03
N SER A 232 6.25 -2.62 12.89
CA SER A 232 5.28 -3.51 12.24
C SER A 232 5.36 -3.40 10.70
N ARG A 233 4.67 -4.28 9.98
CA ARG A 233 4.63 -4.24 8.50
C ARG A 233 3.70 -3.15 8.00
N VAL A 234 4.07 -2.48 6.91
CA VAL A 234 3.22 -1.48 6.24
C VAL A 234 2.05 -2.15 5.55
N GLN A 235 0.84 -2.05 6.10
CA GLN A 235 -0.39 -2.62 5.53
C GLN A 235 -1.47 -1.58 5.39
N ILE A 236 -2.45 -1.92 4.56
CA ILE A 236 -3.74 -1.28 4.60
C ILE A 236 -4.59 -1.99 5.66
N TRP A 237 -5.11 -1.24 6.62
CA TRP A 237 -6.08 -1.76 7.60
C TRP A 237 -7.48 -1.64 7.01
N PRO A 238 -8.16 -2.75 6.69
CA PRO A 238 -9.43 -2.70 5.98
C PRO A 238 -10.56 -2.06 6.78
N GLU A 239 -10.46 -1.98 8.12
CA GLU A 239 -11.43 -1.36 9.02
C GLU A 239 -11.40 0.18 8.98
N HIS A 240 -10.24 0.76 8.64
CA HIS A 240 -10.04 2.20 8.53
C HIS A 240 -9.78 2.65 7.09
N PHE A 241 -9.46 1.70 6.21
CA PHE A 241 -9.08 1.89 4.82
C PHE A 241 -7.94 2.89 4.60
N ASP A 242 -6.97 2.87 5.51
CA ASP A 242 -5.75 3.64 5.47
C ASP A 242 -4.53 2.74 5.35
N THR A 243 -3.42 3.27 4.84
CA THR A 243 -2.13 2.56 4.84
C THR A 243 -1.34 3.00 6.06
N ALA A 244 -0.92 2.08 6.91
CA ALA A 244 -0.22 2.41 8.14
C ALA A 244 0.84 1.37 8.52
N LEU A 245 1.73 1.79 9.42
CA LEU A 245 2.51 0.89 10.27
C LEU A 245 2.51 1.40 11.71
N GLU A 246 3.03 0.58 12.60
CA GLU A 246 3.25 0.93 14.00
C GLU A 246 4.75 1.03 14.24
N LEU A 247 5.15 2.10 14.92
CA LEU A 247 6.54 2.32 15.36
C LEU A 247 6.56 2.83 16.79
N GLY A 248 7.70 2.58 17.42
CA GLY A 248 8.04 3.01 18.75
C GLY A 248 7.90 1.88 19.78
N SER A 249 8.51 2.10 20.95
CA SER A 249 8.62 1.06 21.98
C SER A 249 7.34 0.98 22.79
N GLU A 250 6.64 -0.16 22.68
CA GLU A 250 5.43 -0.41 23.46
C GLU A 250 5.76 -0.44 24.96
N ALA A 251 6.86 -1.11 25.32
CA ALA A 251 7.31 -1.25 26.70
C ALA A 251 7.61 0.09 27.40
N GLN A 252 7.96 1.13 26.63
CA GLN A 252 8.20 2.48 27.14
C GLN A 252 6.95 3.39 27.06
N GLY A 253 5.82 2.87 26.58
CA GLY A 253 4.61 3.66 26.35
C GLY A 253 4.79 4.70 25.24
N ARG A 254 5.70 4.46 24.29
CA ARG A 254 6.08 5.38 23.20
C ARG A 254 5.78 4.78 21.83
N ARG A 255 4.72 3.99 21.74
CA ARG A 255 4.26 3.36 20.50
C ARG A 255 3.15 4.19 19.86
N ALA A 256 3.18 4.32 18.55
CA ALA A 256 2.20 5.06 17.78
C ALA A 256 1.92 4.39 16.42
N ALA A 257 0.71 4.61 15.91
CA ALA A 257 0.38 4.35 14.52
C ALA A 257 0.83 5.53 13.64
N TYR A 258 1.45 5.21 12.51
CA TYR A 258 1.90 6.15 11.48
C TYR A 258 1.16 5.80 10.20
N GLY A 259 0.25 6.66 9.75
CA GLY A 259 -0.69 6.30 8.70
C GLY A 259 -0.95 7.39 7.67
N CYS A 260 -1.46 6.94 6.53
CA CYS A 260 -1.87 7.75 5.38
C CYS A 260 -3.31 7.36 5.02
N SER A 261 -4.27 8.20 5.39
CA SER A 261 -5.69 8.00 5.10
C SER A 261 -6.06 8.63 3.75
N PRO A 262 -6.82 7.96 2.87
CA PRO A 262 -7.41 8.57 1.67
C PRO A 262 -8.58 9.53 2.00
N GLY A 263 -8.71 9.91 3.27
CA GLY A 263 -9.80 10.65 3.87
C GLY A 263 -10.84 9.72 4.49
N ASP A 264 -11.74 10.28 5.27
CA ASP A 264 -12.83 9.61 5.96
C ASP A 264 -14.05 10.53 6.08
N GLU A 265 -14.98 10.23 6.98
CA GLU A 265 -16.19 11.04 7.19
C GLU A 265 -15.89 12.38 7.88
N ALA A 266 -14.91 12.42 8.79
CA ALA A 266 -14.49 13.64 9.48
C ALA A 266 -13.53 14.48 8.63
N HIS A 267 -12.68 13.82 7.82
CA HIS A 267 -11.67 14.42 6.96
C HIS A 267 -11.88 14.02 5.50
N PRO A 268 -12.65 14.78 4.70
CA PRO A 268 -13.00 14.36 3.34
C PRO A 268 -11.80 14.19 2.40
N GLU A 269 -10.74 14.97 2.57
CA GLU A 269 -9.49 14.92 1.80
C GLU A 269 -8.47 13.95 2.43
N PRO A 270 -7.50 13.42 1.65
CA PRO A 270 -6.43 12.60 2.20
C PRO A 270 -5.59 13.34 3.26
N TYR A 271 -5.02 12.60 4.21
CA TYR A 271 -4.15 13.18 5.22
C TYR A 271 -3.20 12.13 5.78
N LEU A 272 -2.11 12.59 6.38
CA LEU A 272 -1.17 11.75 7.12
C LEU A 272 -1.43 11.96 8.60
N TYR A 273 -1.18 10.94 9.41
CA TYR A 273 -1.36 11.03 10.84
C TYR A 273 -0.30 10.28 11.64
N VAL A 274 -0.07 10.74 12.87
CA VAL A 274 0.61 9.99 13.91
C VAL A 274 -0.30 9.93 15.14
N ALA A 275 -0.66 8.72 15.55
CA ALA A 275 -1.59 8.49 16.67
C ALA A 275 -0.90 7.64 17.76
N PRO A 276 -0.39 8.26 18.84
CA PRO A 276 0.15 7.54 20.00
C PRO A 276 -0.88 6.61 20.65
N TRP A 277 -0.42 5.43 21.09
CA TRP A 277 -1.26 4.46 21.81
C TRP A 277 -1.49 4.86 23.27
N SER A 278 -0.61 5.70 23.79
CA SER A 278 -0.64 6.24 25.14
C SER A 278 -1.00 7.73 25.11
N ALA A 279 -0.69 8.47 26.18
CA ALA A 279 -0.93 9.91 26.20
C ALA A 279 -0.16 10.60 25.07
N THR A 280 -0.87 11.40 24.28
CA THR A 280 -0.26 12.24 23.25
C THR A 280 0.71 13.22 23.89
N PRO A 281 1.95 13.36 23.39
CA PRO A 281 2.87 14.36 23.91
C PRO A 281 2.32 15.79 23.74
N GLU A 282 2.73 16.69 24.63
CA GLU A 282 2.33 18.09 24.55
C GLU A 282 3.10 18.82 23.44
N GLY A 283 2.49 19.85 22.84
CA GLY A 283 3.18 20.78 21.94
C GLY A 283 2.55 20.91 20.56
N GLU A 284 3.13 21.79 19.74
CA GLU A 284 2.62 22.12 18.40
C GLU A 284 2.72 20.94 17.41
N LEU A 285 3.65 20.01 17.63
CA LEU A 285 3.85 18.86 16.75
C LEU A 285 2.70 17.84 16.80
N TRP A 286 1.93 17.85 17.89
CA TRP A 286 0.87 16.90 18.24
C TRP A 286 -0.51 17.55 18.29
N ARG A 287 -0.76 18.45 17.33
CA ARG A 287 -2.08 19.05 17.12
C ARG A 287 -2.70 18.47 15.87
N ALA A 288 -3.56 17.47 16.06
CA ALA A 288 -4.47 17.00 15.04
C ALA A 288 -5.85 17.65 15.18
N ASP A 289 -6.55 17.82 14.05
CA ASP A 289 -7.98 18.12 14.06
C ASP A 289 -8.80 16.84 14.26
N GLY A 290 -9.83 16.88 15.10
CA GLY A 290 -10.74 15.76 15.32
C GLY A 290 -10.23 14.55 16.12
N PHE A 291 -8.93 14.42 16.43
CA PHE A 291 -8.39 13.32 17.25
C PHE A 291 -7.13 13.68 18.04
N SER A 292 -6.74 12.83 18.98
CA SER A 292 -5.49 12.98 19.75
C SER A 292 -4.30 12.43 18.96
N GLY A 293 -3.41 13.30 18.52
CA GLY A 293 -2.26 12.93 17.70
C GLY A 293 -1.74 14.09 16.87
N ALA A 294 -1.09 13.79 15.76
CA ALA A 294 -0.65 14.77 14.77
C ALA A 294 -1.27 14.45 13.42
N ASP A 295 -1.60 15.46 12.62
CA ASP A 295 -1.99 15.30 11.22
C ASP A 295 -1.16 16.20 10.28
N LEU A 296 -1.07 15.79 9.02
CA LEU A 296 -0.62 16.62 7.91
C LEU A 296 -1.73 16.66 6.87
N PRO A 297 -2.41 17.82 6.68
CA PRO A 297 -3.52 17.93 5.76
C PRO A 297 -3.04 17.86 4.31
N TYR A 298 -3.90 17.40 3.39
CA TYR A 298 -3.54 17.21 1.99
C TYR A 298 -2.95 18.46 1.33
N ARG A 299 -3.47 19.63 1.69
CA ARG A 299 -3.02 20.91 1.16
C ARG A 299 -1.52 21.12 1.34
N ALA A 300 -0.96 20.74 2.49
CA ALA A 300 0.47 20.89 2.75
C ALA A 300 1.31 20.04 1.76
N LEU A 301 0.84 18.84 1.43
CA LEU A 301 1.46 18.03 0.37
C LEU A 301 1.33 18.67 -1.01
N LEU A 302 0.16 19.20 -1.36
CA LEU A 302 -0.05 19.83 -2.67
C LEU A 302 0.84 21.07 -2.88
N GLU A 303 1.10 21.82 -1.81
CA GLU A 303 1.95 23.01 -1.79
C GLU A 303 3.45 22.69 -1.76
N SER A 304 3.84 21.50 -1.28
CA SER A 304 5.24 21.07 -1.26
C SER A 304 5.79 20.78 -2.66
N GLU A 305 7.05 21.17 -2.92
CA GLU A 305 7.79 20.82 -4.14
C GLU A 305 8.15 19.32 -4.18
N ASP A 306 8.42 18.72 -3.02
CA ASP A 306 8.69 17.30 -2.85
C ASP A 306 7.74 16.71 -1.78
N GLN A 307 6.63 16.16 -2.26
CA GLN A 307 5.58 15.55 -1.45
C GLN A 307 6.09 14.39 -0.60
N ARG A 308 7.01 13.59 -1.13
CA ARG A 308 7.52 12.41 -0.42
C ARG A 308 8.47 12.84 0.69
N ALA A 309 9.34 13.83 0.43
CA ALA A 309 10.20 14.40 1.44
C ALA A 309 9.41 15.10 2.56
N GLU A 310 8.35 15.84 2.23
CA GLU A 310 7.46 16.47 3.21
C GLU A 310 6.80 15.44 4.13
N ALA A 311 6.24 14.37 3.55
CA ALA A 311 5.64 13.27 4.31
C ALA A 311 6.65 12.56 5.23
N LEU A 312 7.85 12.26 4.73
CA LEU A 312 8.91 11.66 5.54
C LEU A 312 9.38 12.60 6.66
N SER A 313 9.50 13.90 6.38
CA SER A 313 9.84 14.92 7.38
C SER A 313 8.80 14.94 8.50
N PHE A 314 7.51 14.98 8.13
CA PHE A 314 6.41 14.93 9.07
C PHE A 314 6.53 13.72 10.03
N PHE A 315 6.68 12.50 9.50
CA PHE A 315 6.77 11.31 10.33
C PHE A 315 8.05 11.23 11.16
N ARG A 316 9.22 11.50 10.57
CA ARG A 316 10.52 11.43 11.26
C ARG A 316 10.57 12.37 12.45
N THR A 317 10.07 13.60 12.29
CA THR A 317 10.03 14.58 13.39
C THR A 317 9.18 14.09 14.55
N ARG A 318 8.00 13.49 14.29
CA ARG A 318 7.14 12.96 15.37
C ARG A 318 7.72 11.70 16.00
N LEU A 319 8.34 10.82 15.21
CA LEU A 319 9.02 9.64 15.75
C LEU A 319 10.17 10.03 16.66
N ALA A 320 10.98 11.03 16.29
CA ALA A 320 12.03 11.54 17.16
C ALA A 320 11.44 12.12 18.46
N ASP A 321 10.45 13.00 18.36
CA ASP A 321 9.82 13.67 19.51
C ASP A 321 9.15 12.68 20.48
N LEU A 322 8.48 11.64 19.95
CA LEU A 322 7.86 10.58 20.76
C LEU A 322 8.86 9.83 21.66
N HIS A 323 10.15 9.85 21.30
CA HIS A 323 11.21 9.15 22.02
C HIS A 323 12.14 10.06 22.84
N HIS A 324 11.93 11.37 22.80
CA HIS A 324 12.59 12.33 23.68
C HIS A 324 11.88 12.42 25.05
#